data_AF-I5AWF1-F1
#
_entry.id   AF-I5AWF1-F1
#
_cell.length_a   1.000
_cell.length_b   1.000
_cell.length_c   1.000
_cell.angle_alpha   90.00
_cell.angle_beta   90.00
_cell.angle_gamma   90.00
#
_symmetry.space_group_name_H-M   'P 1'
#
loop_
_entity.id
_entity.type
_entity.pdbx_description
1 polymer ?
#
loop_
_entity_poly.entity_id
_entity_poly.type
_entity_poly.pdbx_seq_one_letter_code
_entity_poly.pdbx_strand_id
1 'polypeptide(L)'
;MNKKYKDMTAKECAKDYLRGKRKIPLLFTLILIVVFVADFAAGDYIYPLQFGDVETQEIYMGISKTLYFFFMILVILITILTFIRILLKQVAIQNIYLHLCDPQKYIETEKIICKKASFGFRTRRQKCVVANAYTACGDFAGALKFYEKIMPKDVSRLKDVYILSGLASYYLNQEDRNTAGIYIARLEELKNSGKKRGSRMDMTLNHLKSAMAIQEGRYMEKSRWGSQSLPHRLFLI
;
A
#
# COMPACT_ATOMS: atom_id res chain seq x y z
N MET A 1 17.57 6.54 -2.20
CA MET A 1 16.87 5.40 -1.55
C MET A 1 17.74 4.89 -0.42
N ASN A 2 17.19 4.69 0.78
CA ASN A 2 17.99 4.37 1.96
C ASN A 2 18.67 2.99 1.78
N LYS A 3 20.01 2.96 1.75
CA LYS A 3 20.84 1.72 1.69
C LYS A 3 20.52 0.72 2.81
N LYS A 4 19.81 1.19 3.84
CA LYS A 4 19.46 0.48 5.07
C LYS A 4 19.02 -0.98 4.89
N TYR A 5 18.17 -1.30 3.91
CA TYR A 5 17.66 -2.67 3.75
C TYR A 5 18.51 -3.57 2.84
N LYS A 6 19.49 -3.01 2.12
CA LYS A 6 20.33 -3.79 1.22
C LYS A 6 21.16 -4.80 2.02
N ASP A 7 21.81 -4.31 3.07
CA ASP A 7 22.79 -5.08 3.84
C ASP A 7 22.17 -5.84 5.04
N MET A 8 20.89 -5.60 5.33
CA MET A 8 20.17 -6.29 6.41
C MET A 8 19.71 -7.69 6.00
N THR A 9 19.73 -8.64 6.91
CA THR A 9 19.07 -9.95 6.75
C THR A 9 17.54 -9.82 6.82
N ALA A 10 16.78 -10.80 6.31
CA ALA A 10 15.32 -10.81 6.41
C ALA A 10 14.81 -10.68 7.87
N LYS A 11 15.53 -11.29 8.82
CA LYS A 11 15.25 -11.21 10.26
C LYS A 11 15.44 -9.79 10.81
N GLU A 12 16.47 -9.09 10.37
CA GLU A 12 16.74 -7.70 10.75
C GLU A 12 15.73 -6.74 10.15
N CYS A 13 15.38 -6.92 8.87
CA CYS A 13 14.30 -6.19 8.20
C CYS A 13 12.99 -6.32 8.98
N ALA A 14 12.60 -7.55 9.33
CA ALA A 14 11.40 -7.83 10.11
C ALA A 14 11.48 -7.22 11.52
N LYS A 15 12.64 -7.28 12.18
CA LYS A 15 12.85 -6.69 13.51
C LYS A 15 12.73 -5.17 13.48
N ASP A 16 13.30 -4.48 12.47
CA ASP A 16 13.18 -3.03 12.31
C ASP A 16 11.72 -2.63 12.08
N TYR A 17 10.99 -3.36 11.24
CA TYR A 17 9.58 -3.11 11.00
C TYR A 17 8.73 -3.29 12.27
N LEU A 18 8.86 -4.42 12.96
CA LEU A 18 8.10 -4.71 14.17
C LEU A 18 8.41 -3.73 15.30
N ARG A 19 9.69 -3.32 15.44
CA ARG A 19 10.10 -2.28 16.39
C ARG A 19 9.43 -0.95 16.04
N GLY A 20 9.41 -0.57 14.76
CA GLY A 20 8.69 0.62 14.30
C GLY A 20 7.19 0.55 14.59
N LYS A 21 6.56 -0.59 14.28
CA LYS A 21 5.12 -0.81 14.50
C LYS A 21 4.70 -0.69 15.97
N ARG A 22 5.59 -0.99 16.92
CA ARG A 22 5.33 -0.78 18.37
C ARG A 22 5.66 0.63 18.85
N LYS A 23 6.75 1.22 18.36
CA LYS A 23 7.19 2.56 18.80
C LYS A 23 6.27 3.67 18.30
N ILE A 24 5.74 3.56 17.08
CA ILE A 24 4.87 4.57 16.48
C ILE A 24 3.60 4.81 17.31
N PRO A 25 2.79 3.79 17.66
CA PRO A 25 1.59 4.00 18.47
C PRO A 25 1.92 4.47 19.89
N LEU A 26 3.01 3.99 20.51
CA LEU A 26 3.43 4.47 21.83
C LEU A 26 3.77 5.96 21.82
N LEU A 27 4.54 6.40 20.81
CA LEU A 27 4.88 7.80 20.63
C LEU A 27 3.62 8.64 20.36
N PHE A 28 2.71 8.13 19.53
CA PHE A 28 1.42 8.76 19.25
C PHE A 28 0.58 8.95 20.53
N THR A 29 0.42 7.90 21.34
CA THR A 29 -0.30 7.98 22.61
C THR A 29 0.35 8.98 23.56
N LEU A 30 1.68 9.01 23.65
CA LEU A 30 2.39 9.98 24.49
C LEU A 30 2.17 11.42 24.01
N ILE A 31 2.22 11.67 22.70
CA ILE A 31 1.93 13.00 22.14
C ILE A 31 0.47 13.39 22.43
N LEU A 32 -0.49 12.48 22.27
CA LEU A 32 -1.89 12.76 22.58
C LEU A 32 -2.11 13.08 24.07
N ILE A 33 -1.42 12.39 24.97
CA ILE A 33 -1.49 12.70 26.41
C ILE A 33 -0.97 14.11 26.68
N VAL A 34 0.17 14.49 26.10
CA VAL A 34 0.73 15.84 26.26
C VAL A 34 -0.23 16.91 25.73
N VAL A 35 -0.81 16.68 24.55
CA VAL A 35 -1.81 17.59 23.96
C VAL A 35 -3.05 17.69 24.85
N PHE A 36 -3.54 16.57 25.35
CA PHE A 36 -4.70 16.54 26.24
C PHE A 36 -4.43 17.25 27.56
N VAL A 37 -3.27 17.05 28.19
CA VAL A 37 -2.91 17.75 29.44
C VAL A 37 -2.78 19.25 29.22
N ALA A 38 -2.21 19.68 28.09
CA ALA A 38 -2.13 21.10 27.74
C ALA A 38 -3.51 21.73 27.51
N ASP A 39 -4.41 21.03 26.81
CA ASP A 39 -5.79 21.46 26.59
C ASP A 39 -6.59 21.50 27.89
N PHE A 40 -6.43 20.47 28.73
CA PHE A 40 -7.05 20.42 30.06
C PHE A 40 -6.59 21.58 30.96
N ALA A 41 -5.29 21.89 30.98
CA ALA A 41 -4.75 23.02 31.74
C ALA A 41 -5.25 24.37 31.20
N ALA A 42 -5.38 24.52 29.88
CA ALA A 42 -5.97 25.71 29.28
C ALA A 42 -7.47 25.85 29.64
N GLY A 43 -8.21 24.73 29.64
CA GLY A 43 -9.60 24.66 30.08
C GLY A 43 -9.77 25.06 31.55
N ASP A 44 -8.95 24.51 32.44
CA ASP A 44 -8.94 24.83 33.87
C ASP A 44 -8.63 26.32 34.12
N TYR A 45 -7.70 26.89 33.36
CA TYR A 45 -7.35 28.31 33.45
C TYR A 45 -8.51 29.23 33.06
N ILE A 46 -9.31 28.88 32.06
CA ILE A 46 -10.47 29.69 31.63
C ILE A 46 -11.76 29.36 32.40
N TYR A 47 -11.80 28.25 33.12
CA TYR A 47 -13.00 27.76 33.81
C TYR A 47 -13.65 28.78 34.75
N PRO A 48 -12.91 29.60 35.53
CA PRO A 48 -13.52 30.61 36.39
C PRO A 48 -14.38 31.65 35.64
N LEU A 49 -14.08 31.92 34.36
CA LEU A 49 -14.85 32.86 33.53
C LEU A 49 -16.30 32.41 33.32
N GLN A 50 -16.57 31.10 33.44
CA GLN A 50 -17.92 30.56 33.31
C GLN A 50 -18.88 31.07 34.39
N PHE A 51 -18.36 31.49 35.55
CA PHE A 51 -19.16 32.01 36.67
C PHE A 51 -19.20 33.54 36.74
N GLY A 52 -18.68 34.22 35.72
CA GLY A 52 -18.71 35.68 35.61
C GLY A 52 -20.08 36.24 35.25
N ASP A 53 -20.12 37.54 35.00
CA ASP A 53 -21.28 38.24 34.44
C ASP A 53 -21.57 37.79 32.99
N VAL A 54 -22.69 38.27 32.43
CA VAL A 54 -23.15 37.85 31.09
C VAL A 54 -22.07 38.07 30.02
N GLU A 55 -21.37 39.20 30.08
CA GLU A 55 -20.31 39.54 29.12
C GLU A 55 -19.10 38.60 29.27
N THR A 56 -18.69 38.28 30.50
CA THR A 56 -17.61 37.32 30.77
C THR A 56 -17.97 35.90 30.31
N GLN A 57 -19.24 35.49 30.46
CA GLN A 57 -19.72 34.18 29.99
C GLN A 57 -19.69 34.08 28.46
N GLU A 58 -20.03 35.15 27.74
CA GLU A 58 -19.92 35.18 26.27
C GLU A 58 -18.46 35.02 25.82
N ILE A 59 -17.53 35.70 26.50
CA ILE A 59 -16.09 35.56 26.26
C ILE A 59 -15.64 34.12 26.51
N TYR A 60 -16.05 33.51 27.63
CA TYR A 60 -15.76 32.10 27.93
C TYR A 60 -16.22 31.16 26.82
N MET A 61 -17.47 31.32 26.36
CA MET A 61 -18.02 30.48 25.29
C MET A 61 -17.25 30.62 23.98
N GLY A 62 -16.82 31.84 23.63
CA GLY A 62 -15.99 32.10 22.45
C GLY A 62 -14.62 31.41 22.56
N ILE A 63 -13.93 31.56 23.69
CA ILE A 63 -12.60 30.98 23.92
C ILE A 63 -12.69 29.45 24.00
N SER A 64 -13.62 28.90 24.76
CA SER A 64 -13.81 27.45 24.93
C SER A 64 -14.09 26.76 23.59
N LYS A 65 -14.98 27.32 22.76
CA LYS A 65 -15.26 26.81 21.42
C LYS A 65 -14.00 26.83 20.52
N THR A 66 -13.21 27.88 20.64
CA THR A 66 -11.98 28.06 19.85
C THR A 66 -10.90 27.05 20.28
N LEU A 67 -10.68 26.88 21.58
CA LEU A 67 -9.76 25.88 22.15
C LEU A 67 -10.14 24.47 21.70
N TYR A 68 -11.41 24.09 21.85
CA TYR A 68 -11.90 22.79 21.40
C TYR A 68 -11.66 22.57 19.90
N PHE A 69 -11.89 23.57 19.06
CA PHE A 69 -11.65 23.47 17.62
C PHE A 69 -10.17 23.24 17.30
N PHE A 70 -9.26 23.98 17.96
CA PHE A 70 -7.82 23.77 17.81
C PHE A 70 -7.38 22.39 18.29
N PHE A 71 -7.89 21.92 19.42
CA PHE A 71 -7.63 20.57 19.92
C PHE A 71 -8.03 19.50 18.90
N MET A 72 -9.23 19.60 18.33
CA MET A 72 -9.71 18.66 17.32
C MET A 72 -8.86 18.66 16.05
N ILE A 73 -8.46 19.84 15.55
CA ILE A 73 -7.54 19.95 14.41
C ILE A 73 -6.22 19.26 14.72
N LEU A 74 -5.65 19.49 15.90
CA LEU A 74 -4.37 18.93 16.29
C LEU A 74 -4.43 17.40 16.40
N VAL A 75 -5.48 16.86 17.03
CA VAL A 75 -5.71 15.41 17.11
C VAL A 75 -5.84 14.78 15.72
N ILE A 76 -6.60 15.41 14.81
CA ILE A 76 -6.74 14.94 13.42
C ILE A 76 -5.38 14.95 12.71
N LEU A 77 -4.63 16.04 12.80
CA LEU A 77 -3.32 16.19 12.16
C LEU A 77 -2.33 15.12 12.65
N ILE A 78 -2.23 14.92 13.96
CA ILE A 78 -1.35 13.91 14.56
C ILE A 78 -1.77 12.50 14.11
N THR A 79 -3.07 12.24 14.02
CA THR A 79 -3.59 10.95 13.53
C THR A 79 -3.22 10.70 12.07
N ILE A 80 -3.37 11.71 11.20
CA ILE A 80 -2.99 11.64 9.79
C ILE A 80 -1.47 11.37 9.64
N LEU A 81 -0.63 12.12 10.37
CA LEU A 81 0.83 11.94 10.32
C LEU A 81 1.25 10.55 10.78
N THR A 82 0.59 10.02 11.81
CA THR A 82 0.82 8.67 12.32
C THR A 82 0.44 7.61 11.28
N PHE A 83 -0.70 7.78 10.61
CA PHE A 83 -1.12 6.89 9.53
C PHE A 83 -0.15 6.91 8.35
N ILE A 84 0.30 8.10 7.93
CA ILE A 84 1.32 8.26 6.87
C ILE A 84 2.61 7.53 7.25
N ARG A 85 3.09 7.67 8.50
CA ARG A 85 4.29 6.97 8.99
C ARG A 85 4.15 5.45 8.93
N ILE A 86 2.98 4.91 9.26
CA ILE A 86 2.68 3.47 9.17
C ILE A 86 2.72 3.02 7.70
N LEU A 87 2.08 3.76 6.80
CA LEU A 87 2.09 3.47 5.36
C LEU A 87 3.51 3.49 4.77
N LEU A 88 4.32 4.50 5.10
CA LEU A 88 5.70 4.59 4.63
C LEU A 88 6.54 3.40 5.07
N LYS A 89 6.34 2.91 6.31
CA LYS A 89 7.02 1.71 6.81
C LYS A 89 6.60 0.45 6.05
N GLN A 90 5.33 0.36 5.65
CA GLN A 90 4.85 -0.76 4.84
C GLN A 90 5.43 -0.73 3.42
N VAL A 91 5.46 0.43 2.77
CA VAL A 91 6.10 0.62 1.46
C VAL A 91 7.59 0.27 1.52
N ALA A 92 8.26 0.62 2.62
CA ALA A 92 9.69 0.33 2.79
C ALA A 92 10.02 -1.18 2.75
N ILE A 93 9.14 -2.06 3.24
CA ILE A 93 9.34 -3.52 3.10
C ILE A 93 9.08 -3.94 1.65
N GLN A 94 8.01 -3.44 1.02
CA GLN A 94 7.70 -3.75 -0.37
C GLN A 94 8.84 -3.36 -1.33
N ASN A 95 9.59 -2.32 -0.98
CA ASN A 95 10.77 -1.90 -1.73
C ASN A 95 11.91 -2.93 -1.73
N ILE A 96 11.94 -3.89 -0.78
CA ILE A 96 12.87 -5.03 -0.85
C ILE A 96 12.59 -5.84 -2.11
N TYR A 97 11.33 -6.14 -2.38
CA TYR A 97 10.94 -6.81 -3.61
C TYR A 97 11.08 -5.89 -4.83
N LEU A 98 10.47 -4.70 -4.81
CA LEU A 98 10.34 -3.84 -6.00
C LEU A 98 11.64 -3.18 -6.46
N HIS A 99 12.57 -2.87 -5.54
CA HIS A 99 13.79 -2.12 -5.88
C HIS A 99 15.08 -2.88 -5.62
N LEU A 100 15.12 -3.77 -4.63
CA LEU A 100 16.28 -4.64 -4.43
C LEU A 100 16.17 -5.92 -5.28
N CYS A 101 15.02 -6.18 -5.91
CA CYS A 101 14.74 -7.36 -6.71
C CYS A 101 15.04 -8.66 -5.96
N ASP A 102 14.79 -8.68 -4.65
CA ASP A 102 15.05 -9.82 -3.78
C ASP A 102 13.71 -10.38 -3.25
N PRO A 103 13.00 -11.18 -4.08
CA PRO A 103 11.70 -11.73 -3.71
C PRO A 103 11.79 -12.70 -2.53
N GLN A 104 12.87 -13.48 -2.43
CA GLN A 104 13.05 -14.45 -1.35
C GLN A 104 13.19 -13.76 0.01
N LYS A 105 14.05 -12.74 0.10
CA LYS A 105 14.20 -11.94 1.32
C LYS A 105 12.91 -11.24 1.71
N TYR A 106 12.13 -10.74 0.74
CA TYR A 106 10.82 -10.15 1.00
C TYR A 106 9.84 -11.19 1.58
N ILE A 107 9.74 -12.38 0.99
CA ILE A 107 8.87 -13.48 1.47
C ILE A 107 9.25 -13.88 2.90
N GLU A 108 10.54 -14.08 3.18
CA GLU A 108 11.03 -14.44 4.50
C GLU A 108 10.72 -13.35 5.54
N THR A 109 10.95 -12.09 5.18
CA THR A 109 10.62 -10.93 6.01
C THR A 109 9.13 -10.90 6.34
N GLU A 110 8.27 -11.04 5.35
CA GLU A 110 6.80 -11.06 5.51
C GLU A 110 6.32 -12.25 6.34
N LYS A 111 6.91 -13.43 6.20
CA LYS A 111 6.61 -14.61 7.04
C LYS A 111 6.89 -14.31 8.51
N ILE A 112 8.05 -13.71 8.83
CA ILE A 112 8.42 -13.35 10.20
C ILE A 112 7.47 -12.28 10.76
N ILE A 113 7.15 -11.26 9.96
CA ILE A 113 6.24 -10.19 10.37
C ILE A 113 4.86 -10.76 10.69
N CYS A 114 4.30 -11.60 9.82
CA CYS A 114 2.98 -12.17 10.04
C CYS A 114 2.92 -13.15 11.22
N LYS A 115 3.99 -13.90 11.49
CA LYS A 115 4.06 -14.75 12.69
C LYS A 115 4.04 -13.92 13.99
N LYS A 116 4.61 -12.71 13.96
CA LYS A 116 4.78 -11.86 15.16
C LYS A 116 3.71 -10.78 15.30
N ALA A 117 2.99 -10.43 14.24
CA ALA A 117 1.91 -9.47 14.26
C ALA A 117 0.62 -10.19 14.69
N SER A 118 0.27 -10.11 15.98
CA SER A 118 -0.92 -10.73 16.59
C SER A 118 -2.25 -10.37 15.91
N PHE A 119 -2.33 -9.22 15.23
CA PHE A 119 -3.52 -8.73 14.52
C PHE A 119 -3.26 -8.48 13.02
N GLY A 120 -2.38 -9.28 12.40
CA GLY A 120 -1.87 -9.03 11.05
C GLY A 120 -2.82 -9.37 9.90
N PHE A 121 -3.92 -8.63 9.72
CA PHE A 121 -4.66 -8.67 8.47
C PHE A 121 -3.81 -8.08 7.34
N ARG A 122 -3.40 -8.92 6.37
CA ARG A 122 -2.81 -8.43 5.13
C ARG A 122 -3.88 -7.78 4.27
N THR A 123 -3.64 -6.54 3.85
CA THR A 123 -4.46 -5.88 2.84
C THR A 123 -4.47 -6.67 1.52
N ARG A 124 -5.50 -6.48 0.68
CA ARG A 124 -5.58 -7.16 -0.63
C ARG A 124 -4.33 -6.90 -1.48
N ARG A 125 -3.82 -5.67 -1.46
CA ARG A 125 -2.59 -5.30 -2.18
C ARG A 125 -1.35 -6.00 -1.62
N GLN A 126 -1.19 -6.08 -0.30
CA GLN A 126 -0.07 -6.84 0.28
C GLN A 126 -0.10 -8.32 -0.12
N LYS A 127 -1.28 -8.95 -0.10
CA LYS A 127 -1.43 -10.33 -0.56
C LYS A 127 -1.00 -10.48 -2.03
N CYS A 128 -1.37 -9.54 -2.89
CA CYS A 128 -0.94 -9.51 -4.29
C CYS A 128 0.58 -9.36 -4.44
N VAL A 129 1.22 -8.45 -3.69
CA VAL A 129 2.68 -8.28 -3.73
C VAL A 129 3.41 -9.54 -3.27
N VAL A 130 2.90 -10.19 -2.20
CA VAL A 130 3.42 -11.48 -1.74
C VAL A 130 3.25 -12.55 -2.82
N ALA A 131 2.08 -12.62 -3.46
CA ALA A 131 1.86 -13.54 -4.57
C ALA A 131 2.85 -13.30 -5.72
N ASN A 132 3.07 -12.05 -6.14
CA ASN A 132 4.07 -11.71 -7.16
C ASN A 132 5.48 -12.15 -6.76
N ALA A 133 5.87 -11.95 -5.50
CA ALA A 133 7.18 -12.39 -5.02
C ALA A 133 7.31 -13.93 -5.09
N TYR A 134 6.26 -14.68 -4.73
CA TYR A 134 6.25 -16.14 -4.89
C TYR A 134 6.37 -16.56 -6.37
N THR A 135 5.61 -15.90 -7.26
CA THR A 135 5.71 -16.12 -8.71
C THR A 135 7.13 -15.84 -9.22
N ALA A 136 7.77 -14.77 -8.75
CA ALA A 136 9.15 -14.41 -9.12
C ALA A 136 10.17 -15.46 -8.64
N CYS A 137 9.87 -16.19 -7.57
CA CYS A 137 10.67 -17.33 -7.11
C CYS A 137 10.31 -18.65 -7.82
N GLY A 138 9.35 -18.66 -8.76
CA GLY A 138 8.85 -19.87 -9.42
C GLY A 138 7.91 -20.73 -8.55
N ASP A 139 7.59 -20.32 -7.33
CA ASP A 139 6.63 -21.02 -6.47
C ASP A 139 5.19 -20.58 -6.79
N PHE A 140 4.70 -21.15 -7.89
CA PHE A 140 3.36 -20.91 -8.41
C PHE A 140 2.24 -21.38 -7.48
N ALA A 141 2.41 -22.53 -6.83
CA ALA A 141 1.44 -23.06 -5.88
C ALA A 141 1.31 -22.16 -4.64
N GLY A 142 2.43 -21.62 -4.15
CA GLY A 142 2.46 -20.62 -3.09
C GLY A 142 1.77 -19.32 -3.50
N ALA A 143 2.04 -18.82 -4.71
CA ALA A 143 1.40 -17.62 -5.23
C ALA A 143 -0.13 -17.77 -5.36
N LEU A 144 -0.62 -18.91 -5.85
CA LEU A 144 -2.05 -19.17 -6.02
C LEU A 144 -2.82 -19.07 -4.70
N LYS A 145 -2.27 -19.64 -3.62
CA LYS A 145 -2.88 -19.57 -2.27
C LYS A 145 -3.09 -18.13 -1.78
N PHE A 146 -2.29 -17.19 -2.25
CA PHE A 146 -2.49 -15.76 -1.95
C PHE A 146 -3.50 -15.11 -2.89
N TYR A 147 -3.49 -15.49 -4.17
CA TYR A 147 -4.46 -15.02 -5.15
C TYR A 147 -5.89 -15.46 -4.85
N GLU A 148 -6.11 -16.72 -4.47
CA GLU A 148 -7.42 -17.24 -4.07
C GLU A 148 -8.06 -16.43 -2.93
N LYS A 149 -7.23 -15.88 -2.02
CA LYS A 149 -7.71 -15.06 -0.90
C LYS A 149 -8.12 -13.63 -1.29
N ILE A 150 -7.85 -13.21 -2.52
CA ILE A 150 -8.16 -11.87 -3.03
C ILE A 150 -9.00 -11.89 -4.30
N MET A 151 -9.02 -13.00 -5.04
CA MET A 151 -9.74 -13.17 -6.28
C MET A 151 -11.22 -13.44 -5.99
N PRO A 152 -12.14 -12.60 -6.50
CA PRO A 152 -13.57 -12.92 -6.44
C PRO A 152 -13.86 -14.14 -7.33
N LYS A 153 -14.93 -14.88 -7.03
CA LYS A 153 -15.39 -16.00 -7.86
C LYS A 153 -15.67 -15.62 -9.32
N ASP A 154 -16.03 -14.35 -9.54
CA ASP A 154 -16.33 -13.79 -10.85
C ASP A 154 -15.34 -12.67 -11.17
N VAL A 155 -14.59 -12.83 -12.26
CA VAL A 155 -13.57 -11.88 -12.74
C VAL A 155 -14.18 -10.52 -13.08
N SER A 156 -15.45 -10.48 -13.52
CA SER A 156 -16.15 -9.23 -13.84
C SER A 156 -16.28 -8.32 -12.61
N ARG A 157 -16.29 -8.88 -11.40
CA ARG A 157 -16.38 -8.09 -10.16
C ARG A 157 -15.04 -7.49 -9.75
N LEU A 158 -13.93 -7.94 -10.32
CA LEU A 158 -12.61 -7.44 -10.00
C LEU A 158 -12.38 -6.09 -10.70
N LYS A 159 -12.25 -5.04 -9.88
CA LYS A 159 -12.01 -3.65 -10.33
C LYS A 159 -10.61 -3.15 -9.99
N ASP A 160 -9.84 -3.88 -9.18
CA ASP A 160 -8.51 -3.46 -8.77
C ASP A 160 -7.50 -3.80 -9.86
N VAL A 161 -7.02 -2.75 -10.54
CA VAL A 161 -6.05 -2.81 -11.64
C VAL A 161 -4.80 -3.56 -11.22
N TYR A 162 -4.35 -3.35 -9.98
CA TYR A 162 -3.11 -3.96 -9.49
C TYR A 162 -3.24 -5.47 -9.32
N ILE A 163 -4.42 -5.93 -8.88
CA ILE A 163 -4.70 -7.36 -8.70
C ILE A 163 -4.90 -8.02 -10.06
N LEU A 164 -5.64 -7.36 -10.97
CA LEU A 164 -5.82 -7.84 -12.34
C LEU A 164 -4.48 -7.98 -13.08
N SER A 165 -3.60 -6.98 -12.97
CA SER A 165 -2.29 -7.04 -13.59
C SER A 165 -1.42 -8.13 -12.97
N GLY A 166 -1.46 -8.30 -11.64
CA GLY A 166 -0.75 -9.39 -10.97
C GLY A 166 -1.21 -10.77 -11.42
N LEU A 167 -2.52 -10.99 -11.51
CA LEU A 167 -3.11 -12.25 -12.00
C LEU A 167 -2.73 -12.51 -13.46
N ALA A 168 -2.85 -11.50 -14.33
CA ALA A 168 -2.44 -11.61 -15.73
C ALA A 168 -0.95 -12.01 -15.84
N SER A 169 -0.05 -11.32 -15.12
CA SER A 169 1.38 -11.68 -15.08
C SER A 169 1.61 -13.08 -14.54
N TYR A 170 0.87 -13.49 -13.50
CA TYR A 170 0.98 -14.83 -12.92
C TYR A 170 0.63 -15.92 -13.94
N TYR A 171 -0.48 -15.80 -14.66
CA TYR A 171 -0.88 -16.79 -15.65
C TYR A 171 0.02 -16.77 -16.90
N LEU A 172 0.52 -15.61 -17.31
CA LEU A 172 1.56 -15.52 -18.36
C LEU A 172 2.83 -16.26 -17.95
N ASN A 173 3.27 -16.14 -16.69
CA ASN A 173 4.44 -16.86 -16.18
C ASN A 173 4.21 -18.38 -16.07
N GLN A 174 2.96 -18.84 -16.02
CA GLN A 174 2.59 -20.26 -16.12
C GLN A 174 2.35 -20.74 -17.55
N GLU A 175 2.50 -19.85 -18.54
CA GLU A 175 2.18 -20.13 -19.94
C GLU A 175 0.69 -20.43 -20.20
N ASP A 176 -0.20 -20.14 -19.25
CA ASP A 176 -1.66 -20.20 -19.43
C ASP A 176 -2.19 -18.90 -20.04
N ARG A 177 -2.08 -18.84 -21.37
CA ARG A 177 -2.44 -17.66 -22.18
C ARG A 177 -3.93 -17.38 -22.17
N ASN A 178 -4.74 -18.44 -22.17
CA ASN A 178 -6.19 -18.31 -22.22
C ASN A 178 -6.68 -17.60 -20.95
N THR A 179 -6.22 -18.05 -19.79
CA THR A 179 -6.60 -17.45 -18.52
C THR A 179 -6.02 -16.06 -18.36
N ALA A 180 -4.76 -15.83 -18.77
CA ALA A 180 -4.16 -14.50 -18.80
C ALA A 180 -4.97 -13.51 -19.67
N GLY A 181 -5.44 -13.96 -20.84
CA GLY A 181 -6.26 -13.19 -21.76
C GLY A 181 -7.56 -12.67 -21.14
N ILE A 182 -8.21 -13.47 -20.29
CA ILE A 182 -9.42 -13.06 -19.57
C ILE A 182 -9.14 -11.84 -18.67
N TYR A 183 -8.02 -11.85 -17.94
CA TYR A 183 -7.64 -10.74 -17.06
C TYR A 183 -7.20 -9.49 -17.84
N ILE A 184 -6.51 -9.68 -18.96
CA ILE A 184 -6.12 -8.57 -19.86
C ILE A 184 -7.36 -7.93 -20.47
N ALA A 185 -8.30 -8.71 -20.99
CA ALA A 185 -9.56 -8.21 -21.54
C ALA A 185 -10.36 -7.43 -20.47
N ARG A 186 -10.38 -7.91 -19.22
CA ARG A 186 -11.01 -7.17 -18.11
C ARG A 186 -10.33 -5.83 -17.83
N LEU A 187 -9.01 -5.76 -17.91
CA LEU A 187 -8.27 -4.50 -17.78
C LEU A 187 -8.62 -3.51 -18.91
N GLU A 188 -8.78 -4.00 -20.14
CA GLU A 188 -9.20 -3.19 -21.29
C GLU A 188 -10.62 -2.67 -21.12
N GLU A 189 -11.55 -3.50 -20.67
CA GLU A 189 -12.92 -3.08 -20.40
C GLU A 189 -12.96 -1.97 -19.35
N LEU A 190 -12.17 -2.11 -18.27
CA LEU A 190 -12.05 -1.06 -17.24
C LEU A 190 -11.48 0.24 -17.81
N LYS A 191 -10.49 0.16 -18.70
CA LYS A 191 -9.94 1.33 -19.41
C LYS A 191 -11.00 2.00 -20.30
N ASN A 192 -11.72 1.21 -21.08
CA ASN A 192 -12.73 1.70 -22.04
C ASN A 192 -13.96 2.29 -21.33
N SER A 193 -14.31 1.78 -20.14
CA SER A 193 -15.42 2.30 -19.33
C SER A 193 -15.21 3.73 -18.79
N GLY A 194 -14.03 4.33 -18.99
CA GLY A 194 -13.69 5.68 -18.50
C GLY A 194 -13.51 5.77 -16.97
N LYS A 195 -13.84 4.72 -16.21
CA LYS A 195 -13.80 4.71 -14.74
C LYS A 195 -12.38 4.79 -14.17
N LYS A 196 -11.35 4.43 -14.95
CA LYS A 196 -9.94 4.46 -14.55
C LYS A 196 -9.05 4.78 -15.76
N ARG A 197 -8.88 6.07 -16.05
CA ARG A 197 -7.88 6.57 -17.00
C ARG A 197 -6.61 6.95 -16.25
N GLY A 198 -5.47 6.46 -16.70
CA GLY A 198 -4.18 6.84 -16.17
C GLY A 198 -3.05 6.18 -16.94
N SER A 199 -1.96 6.92 -17.14
CA SER A 199 -0.75 6.47 -17.86
C SER A 199 -0.24 5.10 -17.37
N ARG A 200 -0.40 4.81 -16.08
CA ARG A 200 -0.04 3.53 -15.48
C ARG A 200 -0.84 2.34 -16.03
N MET A 201 -2.14 2.52 -16.28
CA MET A 201 -2.99 1.47 -16.85
C MET A 201 -2.51 1.13 -18.27
N ASP A 202 -2.26 2.16 -19.08
CA ASP A 202 -1.78 1.99 -20.46
C ASP A 202 -0.44 1.29 -20.50
N MET A 203 0.50 1.72 -19.66
CA MET A 203 1.82 1.08 -19.55
C MET A 203 1.70 -0.39 -19.13
N THR A 204 0.80 -0.70 -18.19
CA THR A 204 0.57 -2.07 -17.72
C THR A 204 -0.02 -2.95 -18.81
N LEU A 205 -1.04 -2.47 -19.52
CA LEU A 205 -1.65 -3.19 -20.65
C LEU A 205 -0.65 -3.41 -21.78
N ASN A 206 0.12 -2.39 -22.16
CA ASN A 206 1.15 -2.50 -23.20
C ASN A 206 2.22 -3.52 -22.82
N HIS A 207 2.63 -3.56 -21.54
CA HIS A 207 3.58 -4.54 -21.03
C HIS A 207 3.01 -5.98 -21.12
N LEU A 208 1.79 -6.20 -20.62
CA LEU A 208 1.14 -7.53 -20.66
C LEU A 208 0.92 -8.03 -22.08
N LYS A 209 0.46 -7.15 -22.99
CA LYS A 209 0.32 -7.49 -24.42
C LYS A 209 1.65 -7.81 -25.07
N SER A 210 2.69 -7.05 -24.75
CA SER A 210 4.03 -7.34 -25.26
C SER A 210 4.52 -8.71 -24.77
N ALA A 211 4.33 -9.04 -23.49
CA ALA A 211 4.71 -10.34 -22.94
C ALA A 211 3.95 -11.50 -23.61
N MET A 212 2.63 -11.33 -23.83
CA MET A 212 1.81 -12.31 -24.53
C MET A 212 2.24 -12.50 -25.99
N ALA A 213 2.48 -11.42 -26.74
CA ALA A 213 2.94 -11.49 -28.13
C ALA A 213 4.32 -12.16 -28.29
N ILE A 214 5.22 -11.93 -27.33
CA ILE A 214 6.54 -12.60 -27.25
C ILE A 214 6.34 -14.12 -27.12
N GLN A 215 5.47 -14.57 -26.23
CA GLN A 215 5.17 -15.98 -26.03
C GLN A 215 4.47 -16.63 -27.24
N GLU A 216 3.74 -15.84 -28.03
CA GLU A 216 3.09 -16.28 -29.27
C GLU A 216 4.03 -16.31 -30.49
N GLY A 217 5.29 -15.88 -30.35
CA GLY A 217 6.22 -15.79 -31.47
C GLY A 217 5.86 -14.69 -32.48
N ARG A 218 4.92 -13.80 -32.16
CA ARG A 218 4.43 -12.72 -33.03
C ARG A 218 5.26 -11.45 -32.90
N TYR A 219 6.59 -11.57 -32.99
CA TYR A 219 7.50 -10.43 -32.78
C TYR A 219 7.37 -9.30 -33.83
N MET A 220 6.81 -9.60 -35.01
CA MET A 220 6.77 -8.68 -36.16
C MET A 220 5.57 -7.70 -36.17
N GLU A 221 4.57 -7.82 -35.28
CA GLU A 221 3.42 -6.88 -35.25
C GLU A 221 3.73 -5.54 -34.55
N LYS A 222 4.97 -5.34 -34.09
CA LYS A 222 5.34 -4.23 -33.19
C LYS A 222 5.65 -2.90 -33.87
N SER A 223 5.78 -2.83 -35.20
CA SER A 223 5.98 -1.55 -35.91
C SER A 223 4.78 -0.60 -35.81
N ARG A 224 3.62 -1.07 -35.33
CA ARG A 224 2.42 -0.25 -35.12
C ARG A 224 2.25 0.34 -33.71
N TRP A 225 3.00 -0.12 -32.71
CA TRP A 225 2.78 0.24 -31.30
C TRP A 225 4.02 0.87 -30.66
N GLY A 226 4.34 2.10 -31.08
CA GLY A 226 5.04 3.10 -30.27
C GLY A 226 6.53 2.84 -30.00
N SER A 227 7.37 3.57 -30.73
CA SER A 227 8.77 3.86 -30.42
C SER A 227 8.90 4.70 -29.14
N GLN A 228 8.76 4.06 -27.97
CA GLN A 228 9.31 4.60 -26.72
C GLN A 228 10.24 3.54 -26.13
N SER A 229 11.52 3.91 -26.11
CA SER A 229 12.65 3.16 -25.56
C SER A 229 12.29 2.42 -24.27
N LEU A 230 12.41 1.10 -24.30
CA LEU A 230 12.38 0.23 -23.12
C LEU A 230 13.76 0.29 -22.45
N PRO A 231 13.91 0.82 -21.23
CA PRO A 231 15.12 0.58 -20.46
C PRO A 231 15.19 -0.92 -20.11
N HIS A 232 16.31 -1.55 -20.42
CA HIS A 232 16.65 -2.98 -20.26
C HIS A 232 16.61 -3.53 -18.81
N ARG A 233 15.89 -2.90 -17.87
CA ARG A 233 15.87 -3.27 -16.44
C ARG A 233 14.47 -3.41 -15.82
N LEU A 234 13.48 -3.87 -16.59
CA LEU A 234 12.11 -4.10 -16.10
C LEU A 234 11.61 -5.51 -16.49
N PHE A 235 12.39 -6.53 -16.14
CA PHE A 235 11.83 -7.85 -15.86
C PHE A 235 11.60 -7.87 -14.36
N LEU A 236 10.33 -7.86 -13.93
CA LEU A 236 9.76 -7.91 -12.57
C LEU A 236 8.86 -6.70 -12.27
N ILE A 237 7.57 -6.85 -12.58
CA ILE A 237 6.45 -6.19 -11.89
C ILE A 237 5.52 -7.28 -11.38
#